data_AF-A0A7C4MRX7-F1
#
_entry.id   AF-A0A7C4MRX7-F1
#
_cell.length_a   1.000
_cell.length_b   1.000
_cell.length_c   1.000
_cell.angle_alpha   90.00
_cell.angle_beta   90.00
_cell.angle_gamma   90.00
#
_symmetry.space_group_name_H-M   'P 1'
#
loop_
_entity.id
_entity.type
_entity.pdbx_description
1 polymer ?
#
loop_
_entity_poly.entity_id
_entity_poly.type
_entity_poly.pdbx_seq_one_letter_code
_entity_poly.pdbx_strand_id
1 'polypeptide(L)'
;MLCHLTALLGMVGIPFGNIIGPLVVWLYKRNAYANVLVHGKESLNFQLTMTILVLIAALLIYVRIGMMLIFVLASINAVLVVIASVQAYRG
;
A
#
# COMPACT_ATOMS: atom_id res chain seq x y z
N MET A 1 9.49 9.13 -0.12
CA MET A 1 8.40 9.45 -1.07
C MET A 1 8.07 8.31 -2.07
N LEU A 2 8.99 7.92 -2.97
CA LEU A 2 8.68 6.96 -4.07
C LEU A 2 8.16 5.59 -3.62
N CYS A 3 8.65 5.05 -2.48
CA CYS A 3 8.21 3.75 -1.97
C CYS A 3 6.71 3.68 -1.65
N HIS A 4 6.14 4.78 -1.15
CA HIS A 4 4.73 4.86 -0.78
C HIS A 4 3.87 5.24 -2.00
N LEU A 5 4.35 6.14 -2.85
CA LEU A 5 3.62 6.55 -4.07
C LEU A 5 3.40 5.39 -5.03
N THR A 6 4.36 4.48 -5.19
CA THR A 6 4.18 3.31 -6.05
C THR A 6 3.13 2.33 -5.51
N ALA A 7 2.74 2.42 -4.24
CA ALA A 7 1.63 1.64 -3.70
C ALA A 7 0.26 2.05 -4.28
N LEU A 8 0.13 3.29 -4.78
CA LEU A 8 -1.10 3.76 -5.45
C LEU A 8 -1.33 3.08 -6.81
N LEU A 9 -0.32 2.41 -7.38
CA LEU A 9 -0.46 1.67 -8.63
C LEU A 9 -1.55 0.60 -8.56
N GLY A 10 -1.81 0.03 -7.38
CA GLY A 10 -2.92 -0.89 -7.18
C GLY A 10 -4.30 -0.24 -7.33
N MET A 11 -4.42 1.07 -7.06
CA MET A 11 -5.67 1.81 -7.27
C MET A 11 -5.90 2.19 -8.74
N VAL A 12 -4.86 2.21 -9.56
CA VAL A 12 -4.94 2.49 -11.01
C VAL A 12 -5.44 1.26 -11.79
N GLY A 13 -5.71 0.15 -11.12
CA GLY A 13 -6.22 -1.08 -11.72
C GLY A 13 -5.13 -2.09 -12.10
N ILE A 14 -3.88 -1.87 -11.70
CA ILE A 14 -2.82 -2.87 -11.84
C ILE A 14 -3.01 -3.92 -10.73
N PRO A 15 -3.33 -5.18 -11.06
CA PRO A 15 -3.49 -6.22 -10.06
C PRO A 15 -2.19 -6.39 -9.26
N PHE A 16 -2.30 -6.40 -7.93
CA PHE A 16 -1.16 -6.43 -7.00
C PHE A 16 -0.16 -5.27 -7.14
N GLY A 17 -0.50 -4.21 -7.90
CA GLY A 17 0.36 -3.04 -8.09
C GLY A 17 0.71 -2.33 -6.78
N ASN A 18 -0.16 -2.46 -5.78
CA ASN A 18 0.07 -1.95 -4.43
C ASN A 18 1.21 -2.63 -3.67
N ILE A 19 1.53 -3.89 -4.00
CA ILE A 19 2.65 -4.64 -3.42
C ILE A 19 3.87 -4.59 -4.35
N ILE A 20 3.65 -4.82 -5.65
CA ILE A 20 4.72 -4.88 -6.65
C ILE A 20 5.43 -3.54 -6.77
N GLY A 21 4.70 -2.42 -6.78
CA GLY A 21 5.28 -1.08 -6.88
C GLY A 21 6.30 -0.78 -5.77
N PRO A 22 5.93 -0.89 -4.48
CA PRO A 22 6.86 -0.70 -3.38
C PRO A 22 7.99 -1.74 -3.37
N LEU A 23 7.71 -2.99 -3.74
CA LEU A 23 8.71 -4.05 -3.80
C LEU A 23 9.81 -3.77 -4.82
N VAL A 24 9.44 -3.34 -6.02
CA VAL A 24 10.40 -2.99 -7.08
C VAL A 24 11.28 -1.82 -6.62
N VAL A 25 10.68 -0.76 -6.06
CA VAL A 25 11.44 0.40 -5.56
C VAL A 25 12.39 -0.02 -4.43
N TRP A 26 11.92 -0.87 -3.51
CA TRP A 26 12.73 -1.38 -2.42
C TRP A 26 13.90 -2.22 -2.95
N LEU A 27 13.67 -3.22 -3.82
CA LEU A 27 14.74 -4.06 -4.36
C LEU A 27 15.77 -3.26 -5.16
N TYR A 28 15.33 -2.30 -5.95
CA TYR A 28 16.20 -1.51 -6.82
C TYR A 28 17.06 -0.50 -6.04
N LYS A 29 16.48 0.15 -5.01
CA LYS A 29 17.14 1.26 -4.30
C LYS A 29 17.58 0.97 -2.87
N ARG A 30 17.27 -0.20 -2.29
CA ARG A 30 17.64 -0.55 -0.89
C ARG A 30 19.14 -0.48 -0.60
N ASN A 31 19.99 -0.80 -1.58
CA ASN A 31 21.45 -0.78 -1.42
C ASN A 31 22.05 0.62 -1.65
N ALA A 32 21.30 1.51 -2.31
CA ALA A 32 21.78 2.84 -2.67
C ALA A 32 21.43 3.90 -1.61
N TYR A 33 20.30 3.73 -0.90
CA TYR A 33 19.85 4.72 0.08
C TYR A 33 19.28 4.07 1.35
N ALA A 34 19.80 4.44 2.52
CA ALA A 34 19.35 3.91 3.82
C ALA A 34 17.88 4.26 4.14
N ASN A 35 17.39 5.41 3.67
CA ASN A 35 15.99 5.81 3.83
C ASN A 35 15.03 4.89 3.06
N VAL A 36 15.41 4.42 1.87
CA VAL A 36 14.62 3.47 1.06
C VAL A 36 14.56 2.10 1.73
N LEU A 37 15.63 1.68 2.42
CA LEU A 37 15.64 0.43 3.15
C LEU A 37 14.54 0.39 4.24
N VAL A 38 14.37 1.49 4.98
CA VAL A 38 13.40 1.62 6.07
C VAL A 38 11.99 1.86 5.52
N HIS A 39 11.79 2.93 4.77
CA HIS A 39 10.46 3.31 4.25
C HIS A 39 9.91 2.31 3.23
N GLY A 40 10.78 1.64 2.46
CA GLY A 40 10.35 0.58 1.55
C GLY A 40 9.81 -0.63 2.29
N LYS A 41 10.44 -1.05 3.39
CA LYS A 41 9.93 -2.14 4.25
C LYS A 41 8.62 -1.76 4.92
N GLU A 42 8.52 -0.54 5.44
CA GLU A 42 7.31 -0.01 6.06
C GLU A 42 6.13 0.02 5.05
N SER A 43 6.37 0.56 3.86
CA SER A 43 5.36 0.61 2.80
C SER A 43 4.90 -0.79 2.36
N LEU A 44 5.83 -1.72 2.21
CA LEU A 44 5.54 -3.12 1.90
C LEU A 44 4.67 -3.77 2.98
N ASN A 45 5.04 -3.60 4.25
CA ASN A 45 4.30 -4.18 5.36
C ASN A 45 2.88 -3.61 5.45
N PHE A 46 2.72 -2.30 5.30
CA PHE A 46 1.41 -1.65 5.26
C PHE A 46 0.53 -2.18 4.12
N GLN A 47 1.09 -2.33 2.92
CA GLN A 47 0.33 -2.84 1.76
C GLN A 47 -0.03 -4.31 1.89
N LEU A 48 0.84 -5.13 2.51
CA LEU A 48 0.51 -6.51 2.86
C LEU A 48 -0.63 -6.56 3.87
N THR A 49 -0.59 -5.77 4.94
CA THR A 49 -1.68 -5.69 5.92
C THR A 49 -3.00 -5.27 5.25
N MET A 50 -3.00 -4.22 4.42
CA MET A 50 -4.21 -3.78 3.71
C MET A 50 -4.74 -4.84 2.75
N THR A 51 -3.85 -5.57 2.07
CA THR A 51 -4.25 -6.66 1.18
C THR A 51 -4.95 -7.78 1.96
N ILE A 52 -4.43 -8.16 3.13
CA ILE A 52 -5.07 -9.15 4.01
C ILE A 52 -6.44 -8.67 4.48
N LEU A 53 -6.57 -7.40 4.89
CA LEU A 53 -7.87 -6.83 5.29
C LEU A 53 -8.88 -6.84 4.15
N VAL A 54 -8.46 -6.51 2.92
CA VAL A 54 -9.31 -6.57 1.73
C VAL A 54 -9.71 -8.01 1.41
N LEU A 55 -8.82 -8.99 1.57
CA LEU A 55 -9.17 -10.41 1.39
C LEU A 55 -10.20 -10.88 2.42
N ILE A 56 -10.05 -10.50 3.69
CA ILE A 56 -11.04 -10.79 4.73
C ILE A 56 -12.37 -10.10 4.40
N ALA A 57 -12.33 -8.84 3.97
CA ALA A 57 -13.51 -8.10 3.55
C ALA A 57 -14.20 -8.75 2.33
N ALA A 58 -13.43 -9.31 1.40
CA ALA A 58 -13.95 -10.05 0.25
C ALA A 58 -14.69 -11.33 0.68
N LEU A 59 -14.19 -12.05 1.68
CA LEU A 59 -14.91 -13.19 2.28
C LEU A 59 -16.21 -12.75 2.98
N LEU A 60 -16.22 -11.55 3.59
CA LEU A 60 -17.42 -10.97 4.21
C LEU A 60 -18.46 -10.47 3.20
N ILE A 61 -18.17 -10.46 1.89
CA ILE A 61 -19.15 -10.08 0.86
C ILE A 61 -20.36 -11.02 0.89
N TYR A 62 -20.17 -12.30 1.20
CA TYR A 62 -21.26 -13.27 1.34
C TYR A 62 -22.28 -12.87 2.42
N VAL A 63 -21.86 -12.08 3.41
CA VAL A 63 -22.69 -11.55 4.51
C VAL A 63 -23.24 -10.14 4.17
N ARG A 64 -23.09 -9.67 2.93
CA ARG A 64 -23.41 -8.30 2.42
C ARG A 64 -22.65 -7.14 3.07
N ILE A 65 -21.99 -7.32 4.19
CA ILE A 65 -21.20 -6.28 4.87
C ILE A 65 -19.85 -6.03 4.16
N GLY A 66 -19.29 -7.06 3.52
CA GLY A 66 -17.96 -6.97 2.88
C GLY A 66 -17.84 -5.89 1.82
N MET A 67 -18.89 -5.61 1.04
CA MET A 67 -18.84 -4.60 -0.01
C MET A 67 -18.62 -3.19 0.56
N MET A 68 -19.36 -2.83 1.62
CA MET A 68 -19.17 -1.54 2.31
C MET A 68 -17.78 -1.45 2.94
N LEU A 69 -17.29 -2.54 3.52
CA LEU A 69 -15.98 -2.60 4.17
C LEU A 69 -14.83 -2.37 3.16
N ILE A 70 -14.93 -2.91 1.95
CA ILE A 70 -13.92 -2.71 0.90
C ILE A 70 -13.81 -1.24 0.49
N PHE A 71 -14.93 -0.53 0.34
CA PHE A 71 -14.90 0.91 0.00
C PHE A 71 -14.25 1.75 1.10
N VAL A 72 -14.55 1.44 2.36
CA VAL A 72 -13.95 2.12 3.52
C VAL A 72 -12.44 1.85 3.56
N LEU A 73 -12.02 0.58 3.43
CA LEU A 73 -10.61 0.21 3.42
C LEU A 73 -9.85 0.84 2.25
N ALA A 74 -10.44 0.90 1.05
CA ALA A 74 -9.83 1.56 -0.10
C ALA A 74 -9.59 3.05 0.15
N SER A 75 -10.57 3.73 0.77
CA SER A 75 -10.47 5.15 1.12
C SER A 75 -9.39 5.39 2.19
N ILE A 76 -9.36 4.58 3.24
CA ILE A 76 -8.34 4.64 4.29
C ILE A 76 -6.94 4.40 3.70
N ASN A 77 -6.79 3.37 2.87
CA ASN A 77 -5.53 3.06 2.20
C ASN A 77 -5.03 4.25 1.37
N ALA A 78 -5.91 4.89 0.58
CA ALA A 78 -5.55 6.04 -0.23
C ALA A 78 -5.03 7.21 0.63
N VAL A 79 -5.76 7.57 1.69
CA VAL A 79 -5.40 8.68 2.58
C VAL A 79 -4.08 8.39 3.29
N LEU A 80 -3.92 7.20 3.87
CA LEU A 80 -2.71 6.83 4.61
C LEU A 80 -1.48 6.77 3.70
N VAL A 81 -1.62 6.28 2.46
CA VAL A 81 -0.51 6.27 1.49
C VAL A 81 -0.08 7.69 1.10
N VAL A 82 -1.04 8.61 0.94
CA VAL A 82 -0.72 10.02 0.67
C VAL A 82 0.00 10.65 1.85
N ILE A 83 -0.49 10.45 3.07
CA ILE A 83 0.15 10.97 4.29
C ILE A 83 1.58 10.41 4.44
N ALA A 84 1.76 9.09 4.29
CA ALA A 84 3.07 8.46 4.36
C ALA A 84 4.02 8.97 3.26
N SER A 85 3.49 9.22 2.06
CA SER A 85 4.27 9.80 0.96
C SER A 85 4.77 11.21 1.27
N VAL A 86 3.91 12.06 1.85
CA VAL A 86 4.26 13.43 2.28
C VAL A 86 5.23 13.42 3.45
N GLN A 87 5.02 12.53 4.42
CA GLN A 87 5.90 12.40 5.58
C GLN A 87 7.30 11.96 5.14
N ALA A 88 7.40 10.96 4.26
CA ALA A 88 8.65 10.49 3.67
C ALA A 88 9.26 11.44 2.62
N TYR A 89 8.67 12.62 2.39
CA TYR A 89 9.26 13.72 1.63
C TYR A 89 9.79 14.84 2.56
N ARG A 90 9.17 14.99 3.75
CA ARG A 90 9.53 16.01 4.74
C ARG A 90 10.66 15.60 5.68
N GLY A 91 11.00 14.30 5.73
CA GLY A 91 12.18 13.74 6.40
C GLY A 91 13.11 13.08 5.40
#